data_AF-A0A7J7N5V1-F1
#
_entry.id   AF-A0A7J7N5V1-F1
#
_cell.length_a   1.000
_cell.length_b   1.000
_cell.length_c   1.000
_cell.angle_alpha   90.00
_cell.angle_beta   90.00
_cell.angle_gamma   90.00
#
_symmetry.space_group_name_H-M   'P 1'
#
loop_
_entity.id
_entity.type
_entity.pdbx_description
1 polymer ?
#
loop_
_entity_poly.entity_id
_entity_poly.type
_entity_poly.pdbx_seq_one_letter_code
_entity_poly.pdbx_strand_id
1 'polypeptide(L)'
;MNFFCLGNREALNESGPSFVLPALIGSTPLENSQRNRRFMIYVHSKGMIMNDEYVIIGSTNINYCSMIGSRDTEIAMGPYHPWHTCKGIPSGPRGQVHGYRMSLWAEHIGGL
;
A
#
# COMPACT_ATOMS: atom_id res chain seq x y z
N MET A 1 -0.10 18.14 -5.11
CA MET A 1 0.52 16.95 -4.51
C MET A 1 -0.52 16.30 -3.63
N ASN A 2 -0.74 14.99 -3.76
CA ASN A 2 -1.80 14.27 -3.04
C ASN A 2 -1.18 13.21 -2.12
N PHE A 3 -1.77 13.00 -0.95
CA PHE A 3 -1.37 11.99 0.03
C PHE A 3 -2.55 11.11 0.37
N PHE A 4 -2.31 9.81 0.51
CA PHE A 4 -3.34 8.81 0.79
C PHE A 4 -2.87 7.85 1.87
N CYS A 5 -3.83 7.25 2.59
CA CYS A 5 -3.62 6.14 3.50
C CYS A 5 -4.69 5.08 3.25
N LEU A 6 -4.45 3.84 3.66
CA LEU A 6 -5.39 2.74 3.48
C LEU A 6 -6.14 2.43 4.78
N GLY A 7 -7.40 2.05 4.65
CA GLY A 7 -8.26 1.64 5.76
C GLY A 7 -9.32 0.67 5.28
N ASN A 8 -9.70 -0.27 6.15
CA ASN A 8 -10.80 -1.18 5.89
C ASN A 8 -11.92 -0.96 6.92
N ARG A 9 -13.14 -1.27 6.50
CA ARG A 9 -14.32 -1.32 7.36
C ARG A 9 -15.22 -2.46 6.96
N GLU A 10 -15.58 -3.30 7.92
CA GLU A 10 -16.37 -4.50 7.68
C GLU A 10 -17.72 -4.43 8.41
N ALA A 11 -18.79 -4.85 7.74
CA ALA A 11 -20.10 -5.00 8.36
C ALA A 11 -20.13 -6.19 9.34
N LEU A 12 -21.12 -6.21 10.24
CA LEU A 12 -21.40 -7.39 11.06
C LEU A 12 -22.09 -8.42 10.17
N ASN A 13 -21.49 -9.61 10.02
CA ASN A 13 -22.17 -10.75 9.41
C ASN A 13 -23.02 -11.44 10.47
N GLU A 14 -24.31 -11.68 10.18
CA GLU A 14 -25.25 -12.37 11.08
C GLU A 14 -24.83 -13.82 11.40
N SER A 15 -23.91 -14.39 10.61
CA SER A 15 -23.41 -15.76 10.73
C SER A 15 -21.97 -15.87 11.26
N GLY A 16 -21.31 -14.73 11.54
CA GLY A 16 -19.96 -14.73 12.13
C GLY A 16 -20.00 -14.95 13.64
N PRO A 17 -18.90 -15.40 14.28
CA PRO A 17 -18.84 -15.46 15.73
C PRO A 17 -19.20 -14.09 16.29
N SER A 18 -20.31 -14.03 17.02
CA SER A 18 -20.69 -12.89 17.82
C SER A 18 -19.62 -12.74 18.89
N PHE A 19 -18.57 -11.96 18.61
CA PHE A 19 -17.72 -11.44 19.66
C PHE A 19 -18.60 -10.46 20.46
N VAL A 20 -19.34 -11.02 21.41
CA VAL A 20 -20.01 -10.27 22.47
C VAL A 20 -18.87 -9.69 23.29
N LEU A 21 -18.42 -8.49 22.93
CA LEU A 21 -17.48 -7.75 23.75
C LEU A 21 -18.21 -7.43 25.06
N PRO A 22 -17.68 -7.84 26.23
CA PRO A 22 -18.26 -7.47 27.50
C PRO A 22 -18.37 -5.96 27.53
N ALA A 23 -19.52 -5.44 28.02
CA ALA A 23 -19.88 -4.03 28.01
C ALA A 23 -18.64 -3.15 28.18
N LEU A 24 -18.21 -2.54 27.07
CA LEU A 24 -17.00 -1.71 27.00
C LEU A 24 -17.31 -0.39 27.69
N ILE A 25 -17.09 -0.36 29.00
CA ILE A 25 -17.20 0.82 29.85
C ILE A 25 -15.90 1.60 29.69
N GLY A 26 -15.75 2.29 28.56
CA GLY A 26 -14.54 3.03 28.22
C GLY A 26 -14.62 3.77 26.88
N SER A 27 -13.79 4.81 26.74
CA SER A 27 -13.61 5.60 25.52
C SER A 27 -12.23 5.42 24.91
N THR A 28 -11.62 4.23 25.05
CA THR A 28 -10.27 3.96 24.51
C THR A 28 -10.30 3.86 22.97
N PRO A 29 -9.17 4.13 22.29
CA PRO A 29 -9.09 3.97 20.84
C PRO A 29 -9.41 2.55 20.35
N LEU A 30 -8.99 1.53 21.10
CA LEU A 30 -9.27 0.11 20.79
C LEU A 30 -10.78 -0.15 20.75
N GLU A 31 -11.50 0.29 21.77
CA GLU A 31 -12.95 0.13 21.87
C GLU A 31 -13.67 0.85 20.73
N ASN A 32 -13.21 2.06 20.38
CA ASN A 32 -13.76 2.82 19.27
C ASN A 32 -13.52 2.14 17.91
N SER A 33 -12.36 1.54 17.70
CA SER A 33 -12.07 0.77 16.47
C SER A 33 -12.92 -0.49 16.36
N GLN A 34 -13.09 -1.22 17.47
CA GLN A 34 -13.95 -2.40 17.53
C GLN A 34 -15.42 -2.03 17.30
N ARG A 35 -15.92 -0.99 17.98
CA ARG A 35 -17.30 -0.49 17.84
C ARG A 35 -17.62 -0.02 16.43
N ASN A 36 -16.70 0.73 15.80
CA ASN A 36 -16.89 1.26 14.45
C ASN A 36 -16.49 0.28 13.33
N ARG A 37 -15.95 -0.89 13.70
CA ARG A 37 -15.52 -1.97 12.80
C ARG A 37 -14.57 -1.51 11.69
N ARG A 38 -13.70 -0.55 12.01
CA ARG A 38 -12.78 0.05 11.06
C ARG A 38 -11.39 0.18 11.64
N PHE A 39 -10.39 -0.05 10.81
CA PHE A 39 -9.00 0.14 11.18
C PHE A 39 -8.15 0.45 9.94
N MET A 40 -6.97 1.02 10.17
CA MET A 40 -6.01 1.25 9.09
C MET A 40 -5.55 -0.08 8.51
N ILE A 41 -5.38 -0.12 7.19
CA ILE A 41 -4.55 -1.14 6.56
C ILE A 41 -3.12 -0.59 6.63
N TYR A 42 -2.23 -1.29 7.31
CA TYR A 42 -0.88 -0.81 7.53
C TYR A 42 -0.07 -0.89 6.24
N VAL A 43 0.30 0.28 5.69
CA VAL A 43 1.16 0.38 4.52
C VAL A 43 2.60 0.18 4.96
N HIS A 44 3.09 -1.05 4.82
CA HIS A 44 4.47 -1.42 5.11
C HIS A 44 5.34 -1.52 3.84
N SER A 45 4.80 -1.15 2.68
CA SER A 45 5.52 -1.17 1.41
C SER A 45 6.58 -0.07 1.36
N LYS A 46 7.69 -0.38 0.68
CA LYS A 46 8.73 0.57 0.30
C LYS A 46 9.00 0.39 -1.17
N GLY A 47 8.41 1.25 -1.97
CA GLY A 47 8.59 1.20 -3.40
C GLY A 47 8.07 2.44 -4.09
N MET A 48 8.54 2.64 -5.32
CA MET A 48 8.20 3.78 -6.15
C MET A 48 8.08 3.32 -7.61
N ILE A 49 6.97 3.64 -8.25
CA ILE A 49 6.75 3.40 -9.68
C ILE A 49 6.95 4.72 -10.42
N MET A 50 7.76 4.72 -11.47
CA MET A 50 8.06 5.88 -12.30
C MET A 50 7.65 5.61 -13.74
N ASN A 51 6.74 6.45 -14.25
CA ASN A 51 6.29 6.47 -15.64
C ASN A 51 5.80 5.12 -16.21
N ASP A 52 5.36 4.18 -15.38
CA ASP A 52 4.99 2.81 -15.79
C ASP A 52 6.13 2.03 -16.50
N GLU A 53 7.38 2.49 -16.39
CA GLU A 53 8.58 1.94 -17.03
C GLU A 53 9.55 1.32 -16.01
N TYR A 54 9.71 1.99 -14.87
CA TYR A 54 10.69 1.66 -13.84
C TYR A 54 10.00 1.53 -12.50
N VAL A 55 10.45 0.57 -11.68
CA VAL A 55 9.99 0.43 -10.31
C VAL A 55 11.19 0.24 -9.39
N ILE A 56 11.15 0.85 -8.20
CA ILE A 56 12.05 0.55 -7.09
C ILE A 56 11.23 -0.23 -6.06
N ILE A 57 11.75 -1.35 -5.58
CA ILE A 57 11.16 -2.14 -4.50
C ILE A 57 12.28 -2.58 -3.55
N GLY A 58 12.06 -2.46 -2.26
CA GLY A 58 13.07 -2.83 -1.27
C GLY A 58 12.59 -2.74 0.17
N SER A 59 13.55 -2.62 1.08
CA SER A 59 13.33 -2.44 2.52
C SER A 59 13.43 -0.96 2.97
N THR A 60 14.11 -0.12 2.18
CA THR A 60 14.41 1.29 2.48
C THR A 60 13.16 2.18 2.64
N ASN A 61 12.90 2.67 3.84
CA ASN A 61 11.90 3.71 4.06
C ASN A 61 12.37 5.06 3.51
N ILE A 62 11.43 5.97 3.17
CA ILE A 62 11.76 7.37 2.86
C ILE A 62 11.99 8.13 4.16
N ASN A 63 13.11 7.85 4.83
CA ASN A 63 13.55 8.53 6.02
C ASN A 63 15.09 8.57 6.07
N TYR A 64 15.65 9.37 6.98
CA TYR A 64 17.10 9.53 7.08
C TYR A 64 17.83 8.22 7.45
N CYS A 65 17.27 7.41 8.36
CA CYS A 65 17.94 6.19 8.84
C CYS A 65 18.12 5.14 7.75
N SER A 66 17.09 4.92 6.92
CA SER A 66 17.15 3.98 5.80
C SER A 66 17.96 4.53 4.61
N MET A 67 18.02 5.87 4.41
CA MET A 67 18.61 6.47 3.20
C MET A 67 20.07 6.92 3.36
N ILE A 68 20.57 7.12 4.58
CA ILE A 68 21.96 7.60 4.80
C ILE A 68 23.02 6.52 4.54
N GLY A 69 22.62 5.24 4.53
CA GLY A 69 23.50 4.09 4.27
C GLY A 69 24.44 3.70 5.42
N SER A 70 24.61 4.56 6.43
CA SER A 70 25.47 4.30 7.60
C SER A 70 24.71 3.90 8.87
N ARG A 71 23.37 3.84 8.83
CA ARG A 71 22.52 3.49 9.97
C ARG A 71 21.90 2.11 9.78
N ASP A 72 20.80 2.06 9.03
CA ASP A 72 20.09 0.81 8.78
C ASP A 72 20.67 0.13 7.53
N THR A 73 20.89 -1.18 7.60
CA THR A 73 21.28 -1.98 6.44
C THR A 73 20.04 -2.28 5.62
N GLU A 74 19.95 -1.70 4.44
CA GLU A 74 18.79 -1.81 3.55
C GLU A 74 19.19 -2.41 2.20
N ILE A 75 18.23 -3.03 1.52
CA ILE A 75 18.39 -3.52 0.15
C ILE A 75 17.20 -3.08 -0.70
N ALA A 76 17.48 -2.65 -1.94
CA ALA A 76 16.46 -2.32 -2.92
C ALA A 76 16.91 -2.75 -4.32
N MET A 77 15.96 -3.16 -5.15
CA MET A 77 16.15 -3.48 -6.56
C MET A 77 15.31 -2.53 -7.41
N GLY A 78 15.87 -2.11 -8.55
CA GLY A 78 15.22 -1.21 -9.49
C GLY A 78 15.04 -1.82 -10.88
N PRO A 79 14.12 -2.77 -11.10
CA PRO A 79 13.93 -3.38 -12.41
C PRO A 79 13.17 -2.45 -13.38
N TYR A 80 13.51 -2.58 -14.66
CA TYR A 80 12.78 -2.00 -15.78
C TYR A 80 12.82 -2.95 -16.98
N HIS A 81 11.91 -2.77 -17.91
CA HIS A 81 11.86 -3.59 -19.13
C HIS A 81 12.32 -2.76 -20.34
N PRO A 82 13.45 -3.11 -21.01
CA PRO A 82 14.03 -2.28 -22.08
C PRO A 82 13.08 -1.99 -23.25
N TRP A 83 12.17 -2.92 -23.53
CA TRP A 83 11.18 -2.80 -24.62
C TRP A 83 9.88 -2.09 -24.23
N HIS A 84 9.71 -1.74 -22.95
CA HIS A 84 8.52 -1.04 -22.44
C HIS A 84 8.93 0.27 -21.77
N THR A 85 9.43 1.20 -22.59
CA THR A 85 9.90 2.52 -22.14
C THR A 85 9.12 3.63 -22.83
N CYS A 86 9.06 4.80 -22.19
CA CYS A 86 8.39 5.98 -22.76
C CYS A 86 9.04 6.46 -24.07
N LYS A 87 10.32 6.16 -24.29
CA LYS A 87 11.03 6.50 -25.54
C LYS A 87 10.61 5.60 -26.71
N GLY A 88 10.26 4.34 -26.43
CA GLY A 88 9.91 3.36 -27.46
C GLY A 88 8.42 3.32 -27.81
N ILE A 89 7.55 3.86 -26.97
CA ILE A 89 6.10 3.69 -27.09
C ILE A 89 5.39 5.06 -26.95
N PRO A 90 4.89 5.65 -28.05
CA PRO A 90 4.21 6.95 -28.03
C PRO A 90 2.98 7.02 -27.12
N SER A 91 2.28 5.89 -26.93
CA SER A 91 1.10 5.78 -26.07
C SER A 91 1.43 5.49 -24.59
N GLY A 92 2.72 5.44 -24.24
CA GLY A 92 3.21 5.09 -22.91
C GLY A 92 3.43 3.58 -22.71
N PRO A 93 4.35 3.20 -21.80
CA PRO A 93 4.69 1.80 -21.56
C PRO A 93 3.54 1.04 -20.92
N ARG A 94 3.20 -0.12 -21.49
CA ARG A 94 2.18 -1.05 -20.97
C ARG A 94 2.75 -2.40 -20.58
N GLY A 95 3.98 -2.40 -20.08
CA GLY A 95 4.69 -3.59 -19.64
C GLY A 95 4.25 -4.07 -18.25
N GLN A 96 5.08 -4.92 -17.64
CA GLN A 96 4.81 -5.48 -16.31
C GLN A 96 4.67 -4.42 -15.21
N VAL A 97 5.44 -3.32 -15.28
CA VAL A 97 5.35 -2.23 -14.30
C VAL A 97 3.99 -1.53 -14.36
N HIS A 98 3.48 -1.25 -15.57
CA HIS A 98 2.11 -0.73 -15.77
C HIS A 98 1.06 -1.68 -15.18
N GLY A 99 1.15 -2.97 -15.51
CA GLY A 99 0.24 -3.98 -15.00
C GLY A 99 0.26 -4.07 -13.47
N TYR A 100 1.44 -4.01 -12.87
CA TYR A 100 1.62 -3.98 -11.42
C TYR A 100 0.96 -2.74 -10.80
N ARG A 101 1.18 -1.54 -11.35
CA ARG A 101 0.52 -0.31 -10.88
C ARG A 101 -1.01 -0.45 -10.97
N MET A 102 -1.52 -0.92 -12.08
CA MET A 102 -2.97 -1.08 -12.33
C MET A 102 -3.58 -2.06 -11.33
N SER A 103 -2.89 -3.17 -11.01
CA SER A 103 -3.32 -4.12 -9.98
C SER A 103 -3.41 -3.47 -8.60
N LEU A 104 -2.41 -2.68 -8.20
CA LEU A 104 -2.44 -1.95 -6.92
C LEU A 104 -3.58 -0.92 -6.87
N TRP A 105 -3.85 -0.26 -8.00
CA TRP A 105 -4.98 0.66 -8.10
C TRP A 105 -6.29 -0.08 -7.90
N ALA A 106 -6.50 -1.18 -8.63
CA ALA A 106 -7.70 -2.00 -8.50
C ALA A 106 -7.94 -2.43 -7.04
N GLU A 107 -6.88 -2.86 -6.34
CA GLU A 107 -6.93 -3.23 -4.92
C GLU A 107 -7.36 -2.06 -4.03
N HIS A 108 -6.73 -0.89 -4.18
CA HIS A 108 -6.95 0.23 -3.26
C HIS A 108 -8.22 1.03 -3.53
N ILE A 109 -8.73 1.04 -4.76
CA ILE A 109 -9.91 1.83 -5.14
C ILE A 109 -11.15 0.95 -5.42
N GLY A 110 -11.02 -0.38 -5.32
CA GLY A 110 -12.13 -1.33 -5.46
C GLY A 110 -12.50 -1.69 -6.90
N GLY A 111 -11.60 -1.46 -7.86
CA GLY A 111 -11.80 -1.76 -9.28
C GLY A 111 -11.04 -0.81 -10.21
N LEU A 112 -11.09 -1.07 -11.52
CA LEU A 112 -10.57 -0.20 -12.57
C LEU A 112 -11.67 0.16 -13.56
#